data_AF-A0A059WQC0-F1
#
_entry.id   AF-A0A059WQC0-F1
#
_cell.length_a   1.000
_cell.length_b   1.000
_cell.length_c   1.000
_cell.angle_alpha   90.00
_cell.angle_beta   90.00
_cell.angle_gamma   90.00
#
_symmetry.space_group_name_H-M   'P 1'
#
loop_
_entity.id
_entity.type
_entity.pdbx_description
1 polymer ?
#
loop_
_entity_poly.entity_id
_entity_poly.type
_entity_poly.pdbx_seq_one_letter_code
_entity_poly.pdbx_strand_id
1 'polypeptide(L)'
;MTVLNDAIFQAAGELAKRPEKRKAVIVLSDGEDTKSGHTSEKALKAALAANALIYTIDMSAQDTSGRQKMQNQGALRNFAEKTGGTFVPTPGGVALRDAFKHIVDELSVQYTLGYQPVNLKKDGKWRALELRVAKSNLVIRTRKGYNAPKN
;
A
#
# COMPACT_ATOMS: atom_id res chain seq x y z
N MET A 1 14.72 -10.44 -13.20
CA MET A 1 15.24 -9.18 -12.62
C MET A 1 14.05 -8.28 -12.35
N THR A 2 13.75 -8.07 -11.08
CA THR A 2 12.55 -7.36 -10.62
C THR A 2 12.97 -6.08 -9.89
N VAL A 3 12.29 -4.97 -10.20
CA VAL A 3 12.51 -3.61 -9.66
C VAL A 3 11.21 -3.06 -9.07
N LEU A 4 10.64 -3.83 -8.14
CA LEU A 4 9.34 -3.58 -7.53
C LEU A 4 9.32 -2.23 -6.79
N ASN A 5 10.37 -1.94 -6.03
CA ASN A 5 10.41 -0.74 -5.20
C ASN A 5 10.48 0.53 -6.06
N ASP A 6 11.28 0.50 -7.13
CA ASP A 6 11.40 1.64 -8.05
C ASP A 6 10.10 1.87 -8.82
N ALA A 7 9.41 0.79 -9.24
CA ALA A 7 8.12 0.90 -9.91
C ALA A 7 7.06 1.57 -9.01
N ILE A 8 6.98 1.17 -7.74
CA ILE A 8 6.08 1.79 -6.76
C ILE A 8 6.47 3.25 -6.52
N PHE A 9 7.76 3.54 -6.37
CA PHE A 9 8.25 4.90 -6.16
C PHE A 9 7.89 5.83 -7.33
N GLN A 10 8.11 5.38 -8.58
CA GLN A 10 7.77 6.14 -9.77
C GLN A 10 6.25 6.34 -9.90
N ALA A 11 5.46 5.27 -9.71
CA ALA A 11 4.00 5.36 -9.73
C ALA A 11 3.47 6.36 -8.70
N ALA A 12 4.03 6.34 -7.48
CA ALA A 12 3.69 7.32 -6.44
C ALA A 12 4.06 8.75 -6.85
N GLY A 13 5.22 8.95 -7.49
CA GLY A 13 5.66 10.24 -8.00
C GLY A 13 4.74 10.81 -9.07
N GLU A 14 4.27 9.99 -10.02
CA GLU A 14 3.31 10.41 -11.03
C GLU A 14 1.93 10.68 -10.43
N LEU A 15 1.45 9.79 -9.54
CA LEU A 15 0.21 10.00 -8.81
C LEU A 15 0.25 11.26 -7.96
N ALA A 16 1.38 11.66 -7.38
CA ALA A 16 1.49 12.88 -6.59
C ALA A 16 1.14 14.15 -7.40
N LYS A 17 1.46 14.17 -8.69
CA LYS A 17 1.18 15.30 -9.61
C LYS A 17 -0.29 15.39 -10.03
N ARG A 18 -1.05 14.32 -9.84
CA ARG A 18 -2.44 14.20 -10.27
C ARG A 18 -3.40 14.95 -9.33
N PRO A 19 -4.41 15.68 -9.85
CA PRO A 19 -5.38 16.43 -9.05
C PRO A 19 -6.41 15.56 -8.32
N GLU A 20 -6.59 14.31 -8.74
CA GLU A 20 -7.57 13.37 -8.19
C GLU A 20 -7.27 13.12 -6.70
N LYS A 21 -8.29 13.17 -5.83
CA LYS A 21 -8.10 12.96 -4.39
C LYS A 21 -7.90 11.48 -4.03
N ARG A 22 -8.46 10.57 -4.83
CA ARG A 22 -8.38 9.12 -4.63
C ARG A 22 -7.36 8.55 -5.59
N LYS A 23 -6.27 8.01 -5.04
CA LYS A 23 -5.15 7.48 -5.82
C LYS A 23 -4.88 6.07 -5.32
N ALA A 24 -4.66 5.16 -6.26
CA ALA A 24 -4.36 3.77 -5.93
C ALA A 24 -3.33 3.21 -6.90
N VAL A 25 -2.50 2.30 -6.38
CA VAL A 25 -1.57 1.47 -7.14
C VAL A 25 -1.97 0.03 -6.90
N ILE A 26 -2.23 -0.73 -7.97
CA ILE A 26 -2.45 -2.17 -7.89
C ILE A 26 -1.16 -2.85 -8.36
N VAL A 27 -0.55 -3.61 -7.47
CA VAL A 27 0.71 -4.30 -7.68
C VAL A 27 0.43 -5.78 -7.87
N LEU A 28 0.89 -6.33 -8.99
CA LEU A 28 0.87 -7.75 -9.29
C LEU A 28 2.32 -8.21 -9.33
N SER A 29 2.75 -8.98 -8.34
CA SER A 29 4.15 -9.39 -8.20
C SER A 29 4.27 -10.60 -7.28
N ASP A 30 5.33 -11.37 -7.42
CA ASP A 30 5.77 -12.40 -6.48
C ASP A 30 6.37 -11.82 -5.20
N GLY A 31 6.57 -10.50 -5.11
CA GLY A 31 7.10 -9.77 -3.97
C GLY A 31 8.62 -9.72 -3.90
N GLU A 32 9.31 -10.30 -4.89
CA GLU A 32 10.77 -10.28 -4.95
C GLU A 32 11.28 -8.98 -5.56
N ASP A 33 12.26 -8.37 -4.91
CA ASP A 33 12.96 -7.20 -5.43
C ASP A 33 14.46 -7.48 -5.49
N THR A 34 15.04 -7.38 -6.68
CA THR A 34 16.39 -7.89 -6.95
C THR A 34 17.38 -6.80 -7.33
N LYS A 35 16.90 -5.67 -7.85
CA LYS A 35 17.76 -4.62 -8.42
C LYS A 35 17.27 -3.19 -8.20
N SER A 36 16.26 -2.94 -7.35
CA SER A 36 15.83 -1.55 -7.19
C SER A 36 16.91 -0.68 -6.57
N GLY A 37 17.01 0.55 -7.08
CA GLY A 37 17.82 1.62 -6.49
C GLY A 37 17.16 2.25 -5.27
N HIS A 38 15.85 2.06 -5.08
CA HIS A 38 15.12 2.49 -3.90
C HIS A 38 14.76 1.33 -2.97
N THR A 39 14.81 1.60 -1.67
CA THR A 39 14.34 0.66 -0.65
C THR A 39 12.81 0.64 -0.60
N SER A 40 12.25 -0.47 -0.09
CA SER A 40 10.81 -0.59 0.15
C SER A 40 10.27 0.50 1.07
N GLU A 41 11.04 0.93 2.07
CA GLU A 41 10.67 2.04 2.94
C GLU A 41 10.58 3.37 2.17
N LYS A 42 11.50 3.64 1.24
CA LYS A 42 11.49 4.86 0.43
C LYS A 42 10.30 4.86 -0.54
N ALA A 43 10.02 3.73 -1.18
CA ALA A 43 8.85 3.55 -2.04
C ALA A 43 7.53 3.75 -1.25
N LEU A 44 7.44 3.16 -0.06
CA LEU A 44 6.27 3.30 0.81
C LEU A 44 6.07 4.76 1.27
N LYS A 45 7.14 5.46 1.66
CA LYS A 45 7.07 6.87 2.02
C LYS A 45 6.57 7.73 0.87
N ALA A 46 7.01 7.46 -0.37
CA ALA A 46 6.52 8.15 -1.56
C ALA A 46 5.02 7.94 -1.77
N ALA A 47 4.54 6.69 -1.66
CA ALA A 47 3.11 6.38 -1.79
C ALA A 47 2.26 7.07 -0.71
N LEU A 48 2.73 7.06 0.55
CA LEU A 48 2.06 7.73 1.66
C LEU A 48 2.04 9.26 1.53
N ALA A 49 3.08 9.86 0.94
CA ALA A 49 3.12 11.29 0.63
C ALA A 49 2.17 11.65 -0.52
N ALA A 50 2.03 10.78 -1.51
CA ALA A 50 1.10 10.94 -2.61
C ALA A 50 -0.37 10.71 -2.21
N ASN A 51 -0.65 10.25 -0.98
CA ASN A 51 -1.95 9.73 -0.54
C ASN A 51 -2.47 8.60 -1.45
N ALA A 52 -1.56 7.74 -1.92
CA ALA A 52 -1.89 6.59 -2.74
C ALA A 52 -2.06 5.33 -1.87
N LEU A 53 -3.19 4.63 -2.03
CA LEU A 53 -3.37 3.29 -1.49
C LEU A 53 -2.62 2.28 -2.35
N ILE A 54 -2.02 1.27 -1.74
CA ILE A 54 -1.41 0.16 -2.48
C ILE A 54 -2.22 -1.10 -2.22
N TYR A 55 -2.67 -1.72 -3.30
CA TYR A 55 -3.23 -3.08 -3.29
C TYR A 55 -2.19 -4.01 -3.87
N THR A 56 -1.93 -5.13 -3.20
CA THR A 56 -0.90 -6.08 -3.62
C THR A 56 -1.49 -7.46 -3.83
N ILE A 57 -1.17 -8.07 -4.96
CA ILE A 57 -1.63 -9.41 -5.34
C ILE A 57 -0.39 -10.28 -5.55
N ASP A 58 -0.28 -11.33 -4.74
CA ASP A 58 0.83 -12.28 -4.80
C ASP A 58 0.71 -13.19 -6.02
N MET A 59 1.57 -13.00 -7.01
CA MET A 59 1.65 -13.81 -8.23
C MET A 59 2.76 -14.88 -8.17
N SER A 60 3.21 -15.27 -6.97
CA SER A 60 4.20 -16.34 -6.80
C SER A 60 3.71 -17.67 -7.37
N ALA A 61 4.61 -18.37 -8.07
CA ALA A 61 4.33 -19.68 -8.63
C ALA A 61 4.05 -20.71 -7.52
N GLN A 62 3.24 -21.72 -7.81
CA GLN A 62 2.81 -22.72 -6.81
C GLN A 62 3.98 -23.55 -6.23
N ASP A 63 5.06 -23.70 -6.99
CA ASP A 63 6.29 -24.40 -6.64
C ASP A 63 7.30 -23.54 -5.85
N THR A 64 6.98 -22.26 -5.61
CA THR A 64 7.84 -21.37 -4.81
C THR A 64 7.97 -21.92 -3.38
N SER A 65 9.22 -22.04 -2.90
CA SER A 65 9.46 -22.54 -1.54
C SER A 65 8.72 -21.73 -0.47
N GLY A 66 8.14 -22.41 0.53
CA GLY A 66 7.28 -21.77 1.53
C GLY A 66 7.97 -20.64 2.32
N ARG A 67 9.28 -20.78 2.60
CA ARG A 67 10.06 -19.74 3.30
C ARG A 67 10.29 -18.51 2.43
N GLN A 68 10.67 -18.69 1.17
CA GLN A 68 10.88 -17.58 0.23
C GLN A 68 9.56 -16.87 -0.07
N LYS A 69 8.49 -17.64 -0.27
CA LYS A 69 7.13 -17.10 -0.45
C LYS A 69 6.72 -16.23 0.74
N MET A 70 6.90 -16.72 1.98
CA MET A 70 6.56 -15.94 3.18
C MET A 70 7.37 -14.64 3.27
N GLN A 71 8.66 -14.67 2.94
CA GLN A 71 9.51 -13.48 2.94
C GLN A 71 9.05 -12.45 1.90
N ASN A 72 8.81 -12.89 0.66
CA ASN A 72 8.39 -12.00 -0.43
C ASN A 72 6.99 -11.42 -0.20
N GLN A 73 6.05 -12.25 0.29
CA GLN A 73 4.73 -11.79 0.71
C GLN A 73 4.80 -10.76 1.85
N GLY A 74 5.81 -10.82 2.71
CA GLY A 74 6.02 -9.84 3.78
C GLY A 74 6.19 -8.42 3.24
N ALA A 75 6.91 -8.25 2.14
CA ALA A 75 7.08 -6.96 1.48
C ALA A 75 5.75 -6.44 0.90
N LEU A 76 5.03 -7.29 0.14
CA LEU A 76 3.73 -6.97 -0.43
C LEU A 76 2.68 -6.61 0.63
N ARG A 77 2.64 -7.37 1.72
CA ARG A 77 1.76 -7.13 2.86
C ARG A 77 2.07 -5.80 3.53
N ASN A 78 3.35 -5.50 3.75
CA ASN A 78 3.77 -4.24 4.37
C ASN A 78 3.35 -3.02 3.54
N PHE A 79 3.42 -3.06 2.21
CA PHE A 79 2.92 -1.99 1.36
C PHE A 79 1.41 -1.78 1.50
N ALA A 80 0.63 -2.87 1.39
CA ALA A 80 -0.82 -2.79 1.48
C ALA A 80 -1.29 -2.30 2.86
N GLU A 81 -0.83 -2.94 3.94
CA GLU A 81 -1.31 -2.65 5.28
C GLU A 81 -0.93 -1.23 5.75
N LYS A 82 0.27 -0.74 5.41
CA LYS A 82 0.71 0.60 5.86
C LYS A 82 0.03 1.73 5.10
N THR A 83 -0.28 1.54 3.82
CA THR A 83 -1.03 2.51 3.03
C THR A 83 -2.53 2.45 3.28
N GLY A 84 -3.04 1.31 3.78
CA GLY A 84 -4.45 1.10 4.07
C GLY A 84 -5.21 0.34 2.98
N GLY A 85 -4.51 -0.23 1.99
CA GLY A 85 -5.08 -1.13 0.99
C GLY A 85 -5.06 -2.60 1.43
N THR A 86 -5.16 -3.50 0.46
CA THR A 86 -5.38 -4.94 0.68
C THR A 86 -4.27 -5.78 0.06
N PHE A 87 -3.76 -6.74 0.84
CA PHE A 87 -2.92 -7.82 0.33
C PHE A 87 -3.78 -9.05 0.02
N VAL A 88 -3.62 -9.60 -1.18
CA VAL A 88 -4.34 -10.77 -1.67
C VAL A 88 -3.35 -11.91 -1.94
N PRO A 89 -3.38 -13.01 -1.17
CA PRO A 89 -2.50 -14.15 -1.36
C PRO A 89 -3.09 -15.13 -2.40
N THR A 90 -3.12 -14.76 -3.69
CA THR A 90 -3.74 -15.59 -4.74
C THR A 90 -2.87 -15.70 -5.98
N PRO A 91 -2.45 -16.93 -6.38
CA PRO A 91 -1.54 -17.15 -7.49
C PRO A 91 -2.19 -17.06 -8.88
N GLY A 92 -3.52 -16.84 -9.00
CA GLY A 92 -4.17 -16.62 -10.31
C GLY A 92 -5.59 -17.18 -10.44
N GLY A 93 -6.08 -17.22 -11.69
CA GLY A 93 -7.37 -17.81 -12.05
C GLY A 93 -8.60 -16.99 -11.64
N VAL A 94 -9.70 -17.67 -11.29
CA VAL A 94 -10.96 -17.03 -10.85
C VAL A 94 -10.75 -16.16 -9.62
N ALA A 95 -9.92 -16.62 -8.68
CA ALA A 95 -9.62 -15.88 -7.46
C ALA A 95 -8.93 -14.52 -7.74
N LEU A 96 -8.14 -14.41 -8.81
CA LEU A 96 -7.55 -13.13 -9.23
C LEU A 96 -8.64 -12.17 -9.71
N ARG A 97 -9.59 -12.66 -10.52
CA ARG A 97 -10.71 -11.86 -11.00
C ARG A 97 -11.58 -11.36 -9.85
N ASP A 98 -11.85 -12.21 -8.87
CA ASP A 98 -12.63 -11.86 -7.69
C ASP A 98 -11.89 -10.83 -6.81
N ALA A 99 -10.57 -11.00 -6.67
CA ALA A 99 -9.73 -10.02 -5.98
C ALA A 99 -9.77 -8.64 -6.64
N PHE A 100 -9.64 -8.58 -7.96
CA PHE A 100 -9.77 -7.32 -8.71
C PHE A 100 -11.15 -6.70 -8.53
N LYS A 101 -12.22 -7.50 -8.61
CA LYS A 101 -13.58 -7.02 -8.37
C LYS A 101 -13.71 -6.39 -6.98
N HIS A 102 -13.25 -7.08 -5.94
CA HIS A 102 -13.26 -6.54 -4.58
C HIS A 102 -12.45 -5.24 -4.44
N ILE A 103 -11.29 -5.14 -5.08
CA ILE A 103 -10.49 -3.91 -5.07
C ILE A 103 -11.26 -2.76 -5.73
N VAL A 104 -11.90 -3.00 -6.88
CA VAL A 104 -12.70 -1.98 -7.59
C VAL A 104 -13.90 -1.55 -6.75
N ASP A 105 -14.60 -2.49 -6.11
CA ASP A 105 -15.73 -2.20 -5.23
C ASP A 105 -15.27 -1.37 -4.01
N GLU A 106 -14.11 -1.68 -3.43
CA GLU A 106 -13.51 -0.94 -2.32
C GLU A 106 -13.08 0.48 -2.73
N LEU A 107 -12.48 0.64 -3.92
CA LEU A 107 -12.09 1.94 -4.47
C LEU A 107 -13.32 2.84 -4.74
N SER A 108 -14.47 2.23 -5.03
CA SER A 108 -15.72 2.94 -5.28
C SER A 108 -16.31 3.55 -3.99
N VAL A 109 -16.14 2.87 -2.86
CA VAL A 109 -16.73 3.26 -1.57
C VAL A 109 -15.65 3.66 -0.55
N GLN A 110 -15.16 4.90 -0.66
CA GLN A 110 -14.17 5.45 0.27
C GLN A 110 -14.69 6.67 1.02
N TYR A 111 -14.47 6.67 2.33
CA TYR A 111 -14.65 7.84 3.20
C TYR A 111 -13.35 8.64 3.28
N THR A 112 -13.43 9.96 3.12
CA THR A 112 -12.31 10.86 3.35
C THR A 112 -12.50 11.56 4.70
N LEU A 113 -11.56 11.35 5.62
CA LEU A 113 -11.53 12.00 6.92
C LEU A 113 -10.40 13.02 6.97
N GLY A 114 -10.72 14.26 7.33
CA GLY A 114 -9.73 15.29 7.62
C GLY A 114 -9.27 15.21 9.08
N TYR A 115 -7.97 15.23 9.30
CA TYR A 115 -7.37 15.30 10.63
C TYR A 115 -6.31 16.40 10.64
N GLN A 116 -6.42 17.33 11.59
CA GLN A 116 -5.40 18.34 11.83
C GLN A 116 -4.60 17.97 13.08
N PRO A 117 -3.27 17.74 12.96
CA PRO A 117 -2.45 17.38 14.10
C PRO A 117 -2.27 18.56 15.05
N VAL A 118 -2.26 18.28 16.36
CA VAL A 118 -1.89 19.26 17.39
C VAL A 118 -0.40 19.63 17.34
N ASN A 119 0.46 18.67 16.96
CA ASN A 119 1.89 18.90 16.78
C ASN A 119 2.17 19.42 15.36
N LEU A 120 2.59 20.68 15.24
CA LEU A 120 2.87 21.32 13.94
C LEU A 120 4.36 21.25 13.52
N LYS A 121 5.22 20.56 14.29
CA LYS A 121 6.65 20.42 13.95
C LYS A 121 6.83 19.71 12.60
N LYS A 122 7.70 20.25 11.75
CA LYS A 122 8.05 19.70 10.43
C LYS A 122 9.39 18.94 10.48
N ASP A 123 9.41 17.86 11.24
CA ASP A 123 10.62 17.11 11.57
C ASP A 123 10.82 15.82 10.75
N GLY A 124 9.94 15.53 9.78
CA GLY A 124 10.01 14.29 9.00
C GLY A 124 9.62 13.01 9.75
N LYS A 125 9.30 13.10 11.05
CA LYS A 125 9.09 11.92 11.90
C LYS A 125 7.77 11.22 11.59
N TRP A 126 7.76 9.91 11.81
CA TRP A 126 6.55 9.10 11.69
C TRP A 126 5.53 9.48 12.76
N ARG A 127 4.27 9.59 12.35
CA ARG A 127 3.12 9.84 13.21
C ARG A 127 2.08 8.76 12.96
N ALA A 128 1.86 7.92 13.97
CA ALA A 128 0.85 6.88 13.91
C ALA A 128 -0.56 7.48 13.88
N LEU A 129 -1.46 6.82 13.16
CA LEU A 129 -2.88 7.14 13.11
C LEU A 129 -3.67 5.92 13.53
N GLU A 130 -4.67 6.13 14.38
CA GLU A 130 -5.62 5.12 14.79
C GLU A 130 -7.03 5.69 14.61
N LEU A 131 -7.86 5.00 13.82
CA LEU A 131 -9.25 5.33 13.66
C LEU A 131 -10.09 4.33 14.46
N ARG A 132 -10.96 4.84 15.33
CA ARG A 132 -11.93 4.05 16.08
C ARG A 132 -13.35 4.47 15.67
N VAL A 133 -14.24 3.50 15.52
CA VAL A 133 -15.66 3.72 15.23
C VAL A 133 -16.50 3.16 16.38
N ALA A 134 -17.62 3.80 16.69
CA ALA A 134 -18.48 3.38 17.79
C ALA A 134 -19.21 2.06 17.52
N LYS A 135 -19.47 1.75 16.25
CA LYS A 135 -20.16 0.52 15.83
C LYS A 135 -19.22 -0.68 15.93
N SER A 136 -19.66 -1.73 16.63
CA SER A 136 -18.97 -3.02 16.66
C SER A 136 -19.12 -3.79 15.34
N ASN A 137 -18.25 -4.78 15.11
CA ASN A 137 -18.26 -5.67 13.95
C ASN A 137 -17.97 -5.00 12.59
N LEU A 138 -17.18 -3.92 12.58
CA LEU A 138 -16.66 -3.31 11.35
C LEU A 138 -15.16 -3.59 11.20
N VAL A 139 -14.74 -3.88 9.97
CA VAL A 139 -13.31 -3.96 9.62
C VAL A 139 -12.86 -2.57 9.20
N ILE A 140 -12.07 -1.91 10.05
CA ILE A 140 -11.52 -0.58 9.77
C ILE A 140 -10.22 -0.73 8.99
N ARG A 141 -10.14 -0.10 7.82
CA ARG A 141 -8.91 0.02 7.04
C ARG A 141 -8.57 1.48 6.82
N THR A 142 -7.39 1.86 7.29
CA THR A 142 -6.83 3.19 7.13
C THR A 142 -5.33 3.06 6.97
N ARG A 143 -4.70 4.07 6.38
CA ARG A 143 -3.25 4.26 6.52
C ARG A 143 -2.88 4.19 8.01
N LYS A 144 -1.76 3.54 8.33
CA LYS A 144 -1.29 3.38 9.72
C LYS A 144 -0.66 4.65 10.29
N GLY A 145 -0.39 5.63 9.44
CA GLY A 145 0.25 6.87 9.83
C GLY A 145 0.78 7.65 8.64
N TYR A 146 1.56 8.67 8.94
CA TYR A 146 2.18 9.55 7.97
C TYR A 146 3.52 10.08 8.48
N ASN A 147 4.39 10.47 7.56
CA ASN A 147 5.57 11.25 7.92
C ASN A 147 5.19 12.73 7.98
N ALA A 148 5.60 13.42 9.04
CA ALA A 148 5.52 14.87 9.10
C ALA A 148 6.25 15.48 7.89
N PRO A 149 5.82 16.64 7.37
CA PRO A 149 6.60 17.37 6.38
C PRO A 149 8.02 17.60 6.91
N LYS A 150 9.02 17.55 6.04
CA LYS A 150 10.39 17.92 6.38
C LYS A 150 10.71 19.22 5.66
N ASN A 151 11.09 20.26 6.41
CA ASN A 151 11.71 21.45 5.83
C ASN A 151 13.18 21.16 5.50
#